data_AF-A0A7W6S2T9-F1
#
_entry.id   AF-A0A7W6S2T9-F1
#
_cell.length_a   1.000
_cell.length_b   1.000
_cell.length_c   1.000
_cell.angle_alpha   90.00
_cell.angle_beta   90.00
_cell.angle_gamma   90.00
#
_symmetry.space_group_name_H-M   'P 1'
#
loop_
_entity.id
_entity.type
_entity.pdbx_description
1 polymer ?
#
loop_
_entity_poly.entity_id
_entity_poly.type
_entity_poly.pdbx_seq_one_letter_code
_entity_poly.pdbx_strand_id
1 'polypeptide(L)'
;MAGYNPRFLCDPRTWDGAADEPLPESERRLVVDLPRFSPALEASILRTPALTGEVVAEYVNYSVVMNRQPHRRSAVVAALNIDQTQVRDVRRSDRWRVDSRIGAAHQLDNDYYYDNPWDRGHLARRASAAWGRSNAAAGRASDETFYYSNATLQHKHYNQDEWLALEDWVLALDRLADGRVSSFSGPIYDSFVRSIEPEGRPLATVPSAFFKAGLRTRITESSW
;
A
#
# COMPACT_ATOMS: atom_id res chain seq x y z
N MET A 1 14.96 15.52 6.82
CA MET A 1 13.87 14.88 6.06
C MET A 1 12.90 14.29 7.06
N ALA A 2 11.64 14.68 7.03
CA ALA A 2 10.63 14.02 7.85
C ALA A 2 10.51 12.57 7.35
N GLY A 3 10.90 11.63 8.20
CA GLY A 3 10.81 10.20 7.89
C GLY A 3 9.36 9.78 7.67
N TYR A 4 9.19 8.61 7.08
CA TYR A 4 7.94 7.86 7.18
C TYR A 4 7.55 7.72 8.65
N ASN A 5 6.32 8.08 8.98
CA ASN A 5 5.73 7.67 10.22
C ASN A 5 4.95 6.39 9.94
N PRO A 6 5.54 5.19 10.14
CA PRO A 6 4.75 3.97 10.17
C PRO A 6 3.79 4.10 11.35
N ARG A 7 2.61 4.66 11.13
CA ARG A 7 1.52 4.61 12.10
C ARG A 7 1.06 3.18 12.42
N PHE A 8 1.80 2.14 12.01
CA PHE A 8 1.59 0.76 12.37
C PHE A 8 2.88 -0.06 12.46
N LEU A 9 3.70 0.26 13.43
CA LEU A 9 4.07 -0.84 14.33
C LEU A 9 3.42 -0.72 15.70
N CYS A 10 2.73 0.39 16.07
CA CYS A 10 2.39 0.64 17.48
C CYS A 10 1.18 1.51 17.84
N ASP A 11 0.09 1.64 17.06
CA ASP A 11 -1.13 2.19 17.67
C ASP A 11 -2.46 1.74 17.04
N PRO A 12 -3.18 0.77 17.65
CA PRO A 12 -4.53 0.42 17.25
C PRO A 12 -5.61 1.41 17.76
N ARG A 13 -5.26 2.49 18.50
CA ARG A 13 -6.20 3.40 19.17
C ARG A 13 -6.42 4.73 18.46
N THR A 14 -5.61 5.11 17.47
CA THR A 14 -5.80 6.38 16.73
C THR A 14 -6.99 6.37 15.77
N TRP A 15 -7.80 5.31 15.74
CA TRP A 15 -8.90 5.16 14.78
C TRP A 15 -10.27 5.64 15.27
N ASP A 16 -10.49 5.75 16.59
CA ASP A 16 -11.79 6.06 17.20
C ASP A 16 -11.86 7.44 17.88
N GLY A 17 -10.95 8.36 17.58
CA GLY A 17 -10.96 9.71 18.17
C GLY A 17 -10.62 9.75 19.67
N ALA A 18 -9.96 8.72 20.20
CA ALA A 18 -9.42 8.73 21.55
C ALA A 18 -8.09 9.51 21.60
N ALA A 19 -7.95 10.36 22.62
CA ALA A 19 -6.96 11.41 22.78
C ALA A 19 -5.47 10.99 22.82
N ASP A 20 -4.61 12.00 22.66
CA ASP A 20 -3.14 12.01 22.73
C ASP A 20 -2.57 11.56 24.10
N GLU A 21 -2.75 10.30 24.50
CA GLU A 21 -1.98 9.72 25.61
C GLU A 21 -0.76 8.92 25.09
N PRO A 22 0.47 9.23 25.55
CA PRO A 22 1.66 8.47 25.20
C PRO A 22 1.61 7.06 25.82
N LEU A 23 2.05 6.06 25.04
CA LEU A 23 2.08 4.66 25.45
C LEU A 23 3.10 4.39 26.57
N PRO A 24 2.90 3.34 27.40
CA PRO A 24 3.87 2.91 28.41
C PRO A 24 5.19 2.47 27.78
N GLU A 25 6.30 2.67 28.51
CA GLU A 25 7.67 2.40 28.06
C GLU A 25 7.95 0.92 27.71
N SER A 26 7.09 -0.01 28.17
CA SER A 26 7.11 -1.44 27.83
C SER A 26 6.59 -1.75 26.42
N GLU A 27 5.93 -0.80 25.74
CA GLU A 27 5.44 -0.90 24.35
C GLU A 27 6.41 -0.21 23.38
N ARG A 28 7.72 -0.47 23.53
CA ARG A 28 8.76 0.17 22.71
C ARG A 28 8.47 -0.03 21.24
N ARG A 29 8.35 1.12 20.57
CA ARG A 29 7.88 1.21 19.20
C ARG A 29 8.98 0.83 18.24
N LEU A 30 8.85 -0.28 17.51
CA LEU A 30 9.75 -0.51 16.39
C LEU A 30 9.32 0.43 15.27
N VAL A 31 10.17 1.36 14.88
CA VAL A 31 9.93 2.20 13.71
C VAL A 31 10.65 1.56 12.54
N VAL A 32 9.91 1.26 11.48
CA VAL A 32 10.50 0.79 10.21
C VAL A 32 10.50 1.98 9.28
N ASP A 33 11.70 2.46 8.96
CA ASP A 33 11.87 3.54 7.99
C ASP A 33 11.35 3.13 6.61
N LEU A 34 10.91 4.10 5.81
CA LEU A 34 10.69 3.86 4.38
C LEU A 34 11.99 3.33 3.74
N PRO A 35 11.88 2.50 2.69
CA PRO A 35 13.03 2.14 1.88
C PRO A 35 13.78 3.40 1.42
N ARG A 36 15.11 3.35 1.48
CA ARG A 36 15.93 4.38 0.84
C ARG A 36 15.84 4.19 -0.68
N PHE A 37 15.48 5.27 -1.37
CA PHE A 37 15.39 5.27 -2.82
C PHE A 37 16.76 5.55 -3.44
N SER A 38 17.03 4.99 -4.62
CA SER A 38 18.17 5.43 -5.41
C SER A 38 17.96 6.89 -5.83
N PRO A 39 19.02 7.68 -6.08
CA PRO A 39 18.87 9.09 -6.48
C PRO A 39 17.95 9.30 -7.69
N ALA A 40 18.03 8.39 -8.67
CA ALA A 40 17.16 8.43 -9.85
C ALA A 40 15.68 8.20 -9.51
N LEU A 41 15.39 7.28 -8.60
CA LEU A 41 14.03 7.00 -8.15
C LEU A 41 13.52 8.13 -7.25
N GLU A 42 14.35 8.68 -6.37
CA GLU A 42 14.02 9.81 -5.51
C GLU A 42 13.61 11.05 -6.31
N ALA A 43 14.32 11.35 -7.41
CA ALA A 43 13.96 12.42 -8.32
C ALA A 43 12.57 12.23 -8.97
N SER A 44 12.06 11.00 -9.03
CA SER A 44 10.74 10.67 -9.59
C SER A 44 9.61 10.67 -8.56
N ILE A 45 9.88 10.92 -7.28
CA ILE A 45 8.85 10.94 -6.24
C ILE A 45 7.97 12.18 -6.38
N LEU A 46 6.66 12.01 -6.24
CA LEU A 46 5.71 13.11 -6.10
C LEU A 46 5.90 13.79 -4.76
N ARG A 47 6.04 15.12 -4.79
CA ARG A 47 6.11 15.98 -3.60
C ARG A 47 4.96 16.98 -3.63
N THR A 48 4.13 17.00 -2.59
CA THR A 48 3.06 17.98 -2.43
C THR A 48 2.74 18.23 -0.96
N PRO A 49 2.45 19.47 -0.53
CA PRO A 49 2.16 19.81 0.87
C PRO A 49 0.97 19.05 1.48
N ALA A 50 0.10 18.48 0.66
CA ALA A 50 -1.06 17.71 1.12
C ALA A 50 -0.70 16.31 1.67
N LEU A 51 0.55 15.86 1.51
CA LEU A 51 1.04 14.55 1.96
C LEU A 51 1.91 14.66 3.21
N THR A 52 1.97 13.60 4.02
CA THR A 52 2.84 13.53 5.19
C THR A 52 4.30 13.58 4.75
N GLY A 53 5.07 14.52 5.33
CA GLY A 53 6.44 14.79 4.90
C GLY A 53 6.55 15.17 3.41
N GLU A 54 5.46 15.68 2.84
CA GLU A 54 5.24 16.00 1.43
C GLU A 54 5.26 14.81 0.46
N VAL A 55 5.51 13.58 0.93
CA VAL A 55 5.74 12.41 0.04
C VAL A 55 4.86 11.21 0.33
N VAL A 56 4.34 11.07 1.55
CA VAL A 56 3.60 9.88 1.98
C VAL A 56 2.10 10.15 1.97
N ALA A 57 1.37 9.39 1.17
CA ALA A 57 -0.08 9.30 1.29
C ALA A 57 -0.45 8.19 2.27
N GLU A 58 -0.95 8.59 3.44
CA GLU A 58 -1.40 7.68 4.50
C GLU A 58 -2.87 7.28 4.31
N TYR A 59 -3.15 6.00 4.56
CA TYR A 59 -4.47 5.37 4.62
C TYR A 59 -4.58 4.57 5.92
N VAL A 60 -5.68 3.83 6.08
CA VAL A 60 -5.94 3.10 7.32
C VAL A 60 -4.82 2.18 7.73
N ASN A 61 -4.60 1.11 6.97
CA ASN A 61 -3.62 0.09 7.31
C ASN A 61 -2.41 0.09 6.38
N TYR A 62 -2.31 1.07 5.48
CA TYR A 62 -1.21 1.15 4.53
C TYR A 62 -0.85 2.60 4.18
N SER A 63 0.28 2.76 3.50
CA SER A 63 0.73 4.04 2.97
C SER A 63 1.34 3.83 1.59
N VAL A 64 1.35 4.87 0.76
CA VAL A 64 2.01 4.82 -0.56
C VAL A 64 2.88 6.04 -0.79
N VAL A 65 3.93 5.86 -1.59
CA VAL A 65 4.73 6.93 -2.18
C VAL A 65 4.53 6.90 -3.69
N MET A 66 4.12 8.02 -4.28
CA MET A 66 3.73 8.10 -5.69
C MET A 66 4.90 8.45 -6.61
N ASN A 67 4.87 7.92 -7.83
CA ASN A 67 5.75 8.33 -8.92
C ASN A 67 5.13 9.49 -9.70
N ARG A 68 5.83 10.63 -9.79
CA ARG A 68 5.38 11.84 -10.50
C ARG A 68 5.56 11.78 -12.01
N GLN A 69 6.29 10.80 -12.54
CA GLN A 69 6.58 10.74 -13.97
C GLN A 69 5.27 10.62 -14.77
N PRO A 70 5.05 11.46 -15.79
CA PRO A 70 3.78 11.51 -16.52
C PRO A 70 3.35 10.18 -17.14
N HIS A 71 4.30 9.32 -17.49
CA HIS A 71 4.01 8.02 -18.08
C HIS A 71 3.84 6.89 -17.05
N ARG A 72 4.12 7.09 -15.74
CA ARG A 72 3.99 6.02 -14.72
C ARG A 72 2.74 6.19 -13.86
N ARG A 73 2.61 7.35 -13.19
CA ARG A 73 1.42 7.75 -12.40
C ARG A 73 0.86 6.65 -11.48
N SER A 74 1.75 5.87 -10.90
CA SER A 74 1.48 4.76 -9.99
C SER A 74 2.37 4.89 -8.76
N ALA A 75 2.08 4.14 -7.69
CA ALA A 75 2.96 4.13 -6.53
C ALA A 75 4.35 3.54 -6.89
N VAL A 76 5.40 4.10 -6.31
CA VAL A 76 6.74 3.49 -6.26
C VAL A 76 6.75 2.34 -5.25
N VAL A 77 6.09 2.55 -4.11
CA VAL A 77 5.97 1.57 -3.05
C VAL A 77 4.65 1.78 -2.30
N ALA A 78 4.00 0.67 -1.96
CA ALA A 78 2.97 0.59 -0.95
C ALA A 78 3.55 -0.17 0.26
N ALA A 79 3.36 0.37 1.45
CA ALA A 79 3.71 -0.26 2.72
C ALA A 79 2.42 -0.61 3.46
N LEU A 80 2.06 -1.89 3.50
CA LEU A 80 0.87 -2.44 4.13
C LEU A 80 1.21 -3.09 5.47
N ASN A 81 0.47 -2.76 6.50
CA ASN A 81 0.56 -3.42 7.79
C ASN A 81 -0.61 -4.39 7.95
N ILE A 82 -0.32 -5.55 8.52
CA ILE A 82 -1.25 -6.67 8.66
C ILE A 82 -1.22 -7.08 10.13
N ASP A 83 -2.38 -7.04 10.78
CA ASP A 83 -2.61 -7.72 12.05
C ASP A 83 -3.57 -8.89 11.78
N GLN A 84 -3.01 -10.09 11.62
CA GLN A 84 -3.76 -11.31 11.32
C GLN A 84 -4.78 -11.66 12.42
N THR A 85 -4.56 -11.21 13.66
CA THR A 85 -5.46 -11.46 14.79
C THR A 85 -6.73 -10.62 14.76
N GLN A 86 -6.74 -9.55 13.94
CA GLN A 86 -7.86 -8.62 13.83
C GLN A 86 -8.47 -8.57 12.43
N VAL A 87 -8.05 -9.46 11.51
CA VAL A 87 -8.65 -9.56 10.18
C VAL A 87 -10.13 -9.92 10.32
N ARG A 88 -10.96 -9.21 9.56
CA ARG A 88 -12.41 -9.38 9.56
C ARG A 88 -12.90 -9.59 8.15
N ASP A 89 -13.88 -10.47 8.01
CA ASP A 89 -14.62 -10.60 6.76
C ASP A 89 -15.59 -9.42 6.63
N VAL A 90 -15.28 -8.52 5.70
CA VAL A 90 -16.04 -7.30 5.43
C VAL A 90 -16.42 -7.24 3.96
N ARG A 91 -17.62 -6.73 3.69
CA ARG A 91 -18.15 -6.63 2.33
C ARG A 91 -17.23 -5.77 1.46
N ARG A 92 -16.90 -6.32 0.28
CA ARG A 92 -16.17 -5.60 -0.77
C ARG A 92 -17.05 -4.49 -1.36
N SER A 93 -16.53 -3.25 -1.41
CA SER A 93 -17.25 -2.11 -2.00
C SER A 93 -17.04 -1.96 -3.51
N ASP A 94 -15.86 -2.28 -4.03
CA ASP A 94 -15.45 -2.06 -5.43
C ASP A 94 -15.56 -0.60 -5.91
N ARG A 95 -15.60 0.35 -4.95
CA ARG A 95 -15.75 1.78 -5.24
C ARG A 95 -14.40 2.45 -5.44
N TRP A 96 -13.87 2.26 -6.65
CA TRP A 96 -12.65 2.92 -7.09
C TRP A 96 -12.79 4.44 -7.16
N ARG A 97 -11.79 5.17 -6.67
CA ARG A 97 -11.80 6.64 -6.63
C ARG A 97 -10.41 7.24 -6.70
N VAL A 98 -10.34 8.46 -7.22
CA VAL A 98 -9.11 9.26 -7.27
C VAL A 98 -8.86 9.86 -5.89
N ASP A 99 -7.62 9.79 -5.41
CA ASP A 99 -7.20 10.53 -4.21
C ASP A 99 -6.91 11.99 -4.58
N SER A 100 -7.71 12.92 -4.09
CA SER A 100 -7.56 14.35 -4.36
C SER A 100 -6.29 14.96 -3.75
N ARG A 101 -5.72 14.35 -2.71
CA ARG A 101 -4.44 14.77 -2.08
C ARG A 101 -3.27 14.58 -3.03
N ILE A 102 -3.33 13.53 -3.86
CA ILE A 102 -2.33 13.19 -4.88
C ILE A 102 -2.63 13.92 -6.19
N GLY A 103 -3.91 14.12 -6.52
CA GLY A 103 -4.36 14.76 -7.75
C GLY A 103 -4.52 13.77 -8.91
N ALA A 104 -5.51 14.04 -9.77
CA ALA A 104 -5.87 13.15 -10.87
C ALA A 104 -4.76 12.97 -11.92
N ALA A 105 -3.93 13.99 -12.13
CA ALA A 105 -2.81 13.93 -13.08
C ALA A 105 -1.69 12.95 -12.66
N HIS A 106 -1.67 12.53 -11.39
CA HIS A 106 -0.65 11.65 -10.81
C HIS A 106 -1.17 10.25 -10.51
N GLN A 107 -2.36 9.90 -11.03
CA GLN A 107 -3.00 8.60 -10.88
C GLN A 107 -3.51 8.12 -12.25
N LEU A 108 -3.62 6.81 -12.42
CA LEU A 108 -4.35 6.20 -13.53
C LEU A 108 -5.77 5.91 -13.05
N ASP A 109 -6.77 6.55 -13.63
CA ASP A 109 -8.19 6.30 -13.32
C ASP A 109 -8.76 5.18 -14.18
N ASN A 110 -10.09 5.00 -14.16
CA ASN A 110 -10.75 3.86 -14.78
C ASN A 110 -10.49 3.72 -16.28
N ASP A 111 -10.22 4.82 -16.98
CA ASP A 111 -10.02 4.82 -18.43
C ASP A 111 -8.82 3.94 -18.84
N TYR A 112 -7.84 3.78 -17.96
CA TYR A 112 -6.68 2.92 -18.18
C TYR A 112 -6.94 1.43 -17.93
N TYR A 113 -8.05 1.08 -17.28
CA TYR A 113 -8.37 -0.30 -16.88
C TYR A 113 -9.65 -0.83 -17.52
N TYR A 114 -10.41 0.04 -18.19
CA TYR A 114 -11.66 -0.34 -18.83
C TYR A 114 -11.40 -1.08 -20.13
N ASP A 115 -12.15 -2.17 -20.34
CA ASP A 115 -12.20 -2.97 -21.57
C ASP A 115 -10.83 -3.37 -22.14
N ASN A 116 -9.93 -3.78 -21.25
CA ASN A 116 -8.58 -4.20 -21.62
C ASN A 116 -8.07 -5.26 -20.63
N PRO A 117 -6.93 -5.93 -20.90
CA PRO A 117 -6.46 -7.03 -20.04
C PRO A 117 -5.74 -6.56 -18.76
N TRP A 118 -5.67 -5.26 -18.49
CA TRP A 118 -5.00 -4.70 -17.33
C TRP A 118 -5.99 -4.44 -16.19
N ASP A 119 -5.85 -5.21 -15.13
CA ASP A 119 -6.60 -5.04 -13.90
C ASP A 119 -6.06 -3.86 -13.08
N ARG A 120 -6.94 -3.36 -12.19
CA ARG A 120 -6.60 -2.47 -11.08
C ARG A 120 -5.91 -3.27 -9.97
N GLY A 121 -4.69 -3.69 -10.26
CA GLY A 121 -3.87 -4.52 -9.37
C GLY A 121 -3.58 -3.78 -8.06
N HIS A 122 -4.06 -4.33 -6.95
CA HIS A 122 -3.81 -3.75 -5.63
C HIS A 122 -2.35 -3.97 -5.22
N LEU A 123 -1.67 -2.92 -4.79
CA LEU A 123 -0.36 -3.06 -4.15
C LEU A 123 -0.49 -3.41 -2.66
N ALA A 124 -1.33 -2.65 -1.94
CA ALA A 124 -1.84 -3.04 -0.63
C ALA A 124 -3.14 -3.83 -0.82
N ARG A 125 -3.08 -5.14 -0.59
CA ARG A 125 -4.20 -6.07 -0.76
C ARG A 125 -5.36 -5.72 0.18
N ARG A 126 -6.57 -5.62 -0.38
CA ARG A 126 -7.82 -5.43 0.38
C ARG A 126 -8.00 -6.41 1.54
N ALA A 127 -7.87 -7.72 1.28
CA ALA A 127 -8.11 -8.76 2.29
C ALA A 127 -7.16 -8.63 3.48
N SER A 128 -5.89 -8.36 3.20
CA SER A 128 -4.85 -8.17 4.21
C SER A 128 -4.94 -6.83 4.93
N ALA A 129 -5.56 -5.81 4.33
CA ALA A 129 -5.82 -4.52 4.97
C ALA A 129 -7.11 -4.50 5.79
N ALA A 130 -8.01 -5.48 5.62
CA ALA A 130 -9.33 -5.50 6.25
C ALA A 130 -9.28 -6.00 7.71
N TRP A 131 -8.55 -5.29 8.57
CA TRP A 131 -8.44 -5.61 9.98
C TRP A 131 -8.70 -4.38 10.87
N GLY A 132 -9.13 -4.63 12.10
CA GLY A 132 -9.38 -3.61 13.11
C GLY A 132 -10.23 -4.10 14.27
N ARG A 133 -10.40 -3.28 15.30
CA ARG A 133 -11.16 -3.64 16.51
C ARG A 133 -12.65 -3.86 16.26
N SER A 134 -13.20 -3.33 15.18
CA SER A 134 -14.61 -3.46 14.79
C SER A 134 -14.75 -3.73 13.29
N ASN A 135 -15.91 -4.25 12.87
CA ASN A 135 -16.24 -4.40 11.44
C ASN A 135 -16.27 -3.03 10.73
N ALA A 136 -16.63 -1.95 11.43
CA ALA A 136 -16.60 -0.60 10.88
C ALA A 136 -15.16 -0.14 10.57
N ALA A 137 -14.22 -0.37 11.50
CA ALA A 137 -12.81 -0.03 11.29
C ALA A 137 -12.20 -0.86 10.14
N ALA A 138 -12.42 -2.18 10.14
CA ALA A 138 -11.94 -3.06 9.07
C ALA A 138 -12.60 -2.75 7.72
N GLY A 139 -13.88 -2.38 7.72
CA GLY A 139 -14.62 -1.96 6.53
C GLY A 139 -14.03 -0.69 5.93
N ARG A 140 -13.77 0.33 6.76
CA ARG A 140 -13.08 1.55 6.33
C ARG A 140 -11.70 1.25 5.76
N ALA A 141 -10.94 0.36 6.40
CA ALA A 141 -9.61 -0.03 5.92
C ALA A 141 -9.67 -0.71 4.54
N SER A 142 -10.62 -1.63 4.36
CA SER A 142 -10.92 -2.26 3.08
C SER A 142 -11.34 -1.24 2.01
N ASP A 143 -12.18 -0.27 2.35
CA ASP A 143 -12.66 0.73 1.39
C ASP A 143 -11.58 1.71 0.94
N GLU A 144 -10.60 2.01 1.80
CA GLU A 144 -9.46 2.84 1.43
C GLU A 144 -8.52 2.15 0.43
N THR A 145 -8.47 0.82 0.33
CA THR A 145 -7.60 0.16 -0.67
C THR A 145 -8.04 0.38 -2.12
N PHE A 146 -9.25 0.92 -2.33
CA PHE A 146 -9.82 1.25 -3.65
C PHE A 146 -9.47 2.66 -4.15
N TYR A 147 -8.46 3.33 -3.59
CA TYR A 147 -7.88 4.51 -4.26
C TYR A 147 -6.99 4.09 -5.44
N TYR A 148 -7.06 4.83 -6.56
CA TYR A 148 -6.20 4.57 -7.71
C TYR A 148 -4.71 4.76 -7.43
N SER A 149 -4.34 5.52 -6.40
CA SER A 149 -2.99 5.60 -5.86
C SER A 149 -2.43 4.26 -5.37
N ASN A 150 -3.29 3.31 -5.01
CA ASN A 150 -2.93 1.94 -4.62
C ASN A 150 -3.03 0.95 -5.79
N ALA A 151 -3.45 1.41 -6.97
CA ALA A 151 -3.57 0.59 -8.16
C ALA A 151 -2.34 0.68 -9.04
N THR A 152 -2.07 -0.39 -9.76
CA THR A 152 -1.09 -0.44 -10.85
C THR A 152 -1.60 -1.36 -11.95
N LEU A 153 -1.20 -1.09 -13.20
CA LEU A 153 -1.54 -1.93 -14.34
C LEU A 153 -0.94 -3.33 -14.13
N GLN A 154 -1.77 -4.31 -13.83
CA GLN A 154 -1.38 -5.71 -13.71
C GLN A 154 -2.15 -6.54 -14.73
N HIS A 155 -1.46 -7.41 -15.48
CA HIS A 155 -2.14 -8.27 -16.43
C HIS A 155 -3.10 -9.19 -15.67
N LYS A 156 -4.33 -9.37 -16.15
CA LYS A 156 -5.38 -10.14 -15.44
C LYS A 156 -4.94 -11.55 -15.04
N HIS A 157 -4.20 -12.26 -15.90
CA HIS A 157 -3.71 -13.60 -15.59
C HIS A 157 -2.67 -13.61 -14.46
N TYR A 158 -1.89 -12.53 -14.33
CA TYR A 158 -0.92 -12.39 -13.24
C TYR A 158 -1.59 -11.95 -11.94
N ASN A 159 -2.46 -10.94 -12.01
CA ASN A 159 -3.16 -10.39 -10.84
C ASN A 159 -4.07 -11.44 -10.16
N GLN A 160 -4.72 -12.28 -10.95
CA GLN A 160 -5.72 -13.24 -10.48
C GLN A 160 -5.16 -14.63 -10.18
N ASP A 161 -3.88 -14.87 -10.45
CA ASP A 161 -3.20 -16.15 -10.19
C ASP A 161 -1.93 -15.95 -9.34
N GLU A 162 -0.74 -15.76 -9.94
CA GLU A 162 0.52 -15.81 -9.17
C GLU A 162 0.62 -14.72 -8.10
N TRP A 163 0.14 -13.50 -8.41
CA TRP A 163 0.12 -12.42 -7.42
C TRP A 163 -0.87 -12.72 -6.27
N LEU A 164 -2.04 -13.27 -6.61
CA LEU A 164 -3.05 -13.68 -5.63
C LEU A 164 -2.52 -14.80 -4.73
N ALA A 165 -1.87 -15.81 -5.29
CA ALA A 165 -1.27 -16.92 -4.56
C ALA A 165 -0.18 -16.43 -3.58
N LEU A 166 0.69 -15.51 -4.02
CA LEU A 166 1.68 -14.87 -3.15
C LEU A 166 1.02 -14.09 -2.01
N GLU A 167 -0.07 -13.40 -2.31
CA GLU A 167 -0.83 -12.62 -1.34
C GLU A 167 -1.59 -13.45 -0.32
N ASP A 168 -2.12 -14.60 -0.73
CA ASP A 168 -2.70 -15.59 0.17
C ASP A 168 -1.63 -16.19 1.06
N TRP A 169 -0.46 -16.51 0.50
CA TRP A 169 0.66 -17.02 1.28
C TRP A 169 1.12 -16.02 2.35
N VAL A 170 1.28 -14.73 2.01
CA VAL A 170 1.64 -13.69 2.99
C VAL A 170 0.61 -13.59 4.12
N LEU A 171 -0.68 -13.63 3.79
CA LEU A 171 -1.75 -13.55 4.79
C LEU A 171 -1.81 -14.80 5.67
N ALA A 172 -1.52 -15.97 5.12
CA ALA A 172 -1.56 -17.26 5.80
C ALA A 172 -0.26 -17.63 6.54
N LEU A 173 0.72 -16.72 6.63
CA LEU A 173 1.96 -16.96 7.39
C LEU A 173 1.62 -17.27 8.86
N ASP A 174 1.64 -18.56 9.19
CA ASP A 174 1.31 -19.15 10.50
C ASP A 174 2.48 -19.09 11.51
N ARG A 175 3.69 -18.77 11.03
CA ARG A 175 4.93 -18.75 11.82
C ARG A 175 5.15 -17.47 12.62
N LEU A 176 4.12 -16.65 12.82
CA LEU A 176 4.20 -15.34 13.45
C LEU A 176 3.65 -15.42 14.87
N ALA A 177 4.54 -15.27 15.86
CA ALA A 177 4.19 -15.39 17.28
C ALA A 177 3.16 -14.34 17.74
N ASP A 178 3.11 -13.19 17.06
CA ASP A 178 2.20 -12.07 17.33
C ASP A 178 1.23 -11.76 16.17
N GLY A 179 1.27 -12.54 15.08
CA GLY A 179 0.39 -12.37 13.91
C GLY A 179 0.59 -11.07 13.14
N ARG A 180 1.70 -10.34 13.32
CA ARG A 180 1.93 -9.02 12.72
C ARG A 180 2.97 -9.04 11.61
N VAL A 181 2.67 -8.37 10.50
CA VAL A 181 3.56 -8.25 9.32
C VAL A 181 3.47 -6.85 8.73
N SER A 182 4.62 -6.30 8.32
CA SER A 182 4.65 -5.20 7.35
C SER A 182 5.09 -5.74 5.99
N SER A 183 4.27 -5.53 4.96
CA SER A 183 4.55 -5.92 3.58
C SER A 183 4.78 -4.67 2.74
N PHE A 184 5.84 -4.70 1.94
CA PHE A 184 6.16 -3.67 0.96
C PHE A 184 5.98 -4.24 -0.43
N SER A 185 5.30 -3.52 -1.31
CA SER A 185 5.08 -3.94 -2.69
C SER A 185 5.18 -2.76 -3.63
N GLY A 186 5.52 -3.01 -4.90
CA GLY A 186 5.58 -1.95 -5.89
C GLY A 186 5.91 -2.46 -7.29
N PRO A 187 5.61 -1.65 -8.31
CA PRO A 187 5.96 -1.92 -9.70
C PRO A 187 7.45 -1.72 -9.96
N ILE A 188 7.99 -2.52 -10.87
CA ILE A 188 9.34 -2.36 -11.44
C ILE A 188 9.17 -2.00 -12.91
N TYR A 189 9.78 -0.87 -13.28
CA TYR A 189 9.83 -0.38 -14.66
C TYR A 189 11.25 -0.60 -15.18
N ASP A 190 11.39 -1.48 -16.16
CA ASP A 190 12.67 -1.81 -16.79
C ASP A 190 12.58 -1.59 -18.32
N SER A 191 13.62 -1.97 -19.05
CA SER A 191 13.78 -1.85 -20.49
C SER A 191 12.71 -2.56 -21.33
N PHE A 192 11.97 -3.52 -20.75
CA PHE A 192 10.84 -4.18 -21.40
C PHE A 192 9.57 -3.34 -21.26
N VAL A 193 9.47 -2.31 -22.11
CA VAL A 193 8.40 -1.32 -22.05
C VAL A 193 7.15 -1.83 -22.77
N ARG A 194 6.07 -1.98 -22.02
CA ARG A 194 4.69 -2.06 -22.54
C ARG A 194 3.97 -0.76 -22.17
N SER A 195 2.93 -0.40 -22.91
CA SER A 195 2.13 0.78 -22.62
C SER A 195 0.67 0.60 -23.01
N ILE A 196 -0.17 1.46 -22.44
CA ILE A 196 -1.56 1.65 -22.82
C ILE A 196 -1.83 3.15 -23.03
N GLU A 197 -2.65 3.48 -24.01
CA GLU A 197 -3.05 4.85 -24.32
C GLU A 197 -4.56 4.85 -24.62
N PRO A 198 -5.41 5.00 -23.59
CA PRO A 198 -6.84 5.16 -23.79
C PRO A 198 -7.14 6.43 -24.59
N GLU A 199 -8.27 6.44 -25.31
CA GLU A 199 -8.68 7.60 -26.11
C GLU A 199 -8.76 8.87 -25.26
N GLY A 200 -8.12 9.95 -25.73
CA GLY A 200 -8.10 11.24 -25.03
C GLY A 200 -7.25 11.27 -23.76
N ARG A 201 -6.49 10.20 -23.45
CA ARG A 201 -5.65 10.10 -22.26
C ARG A 201 -4.17 9.98 -22.62
N PRO A 202 -3.25 10.58 -21.84
CA PRO A 202 -1.82 10.40 -22.07
C PRO A 202 -1.38 8.94 -21.90
N LEU A 203 -0.40 8.50 -22.68
CA LEU A 203 0.21 7.18 -22.56
C LEU A 203 0.63 6.85 -21.12
N ALA A 204 0.36 5.62 -20.70
CA ALA A 204 0.82 5.04 -19.44
C ALA A 204 1.68 3.80 -19.72
N THR A 205 2.85 3.75 -19.11
CA THR A 205 3.75 2.60 -19.11
C THR A 205 3.20 1.54 -18.16
N VAL A 206 3.18 0.32 -18.67
CA VAL A 206 2.86 -0.89 -17.91
C VAL A 206 4.15 -1.37 -17.23
N PRO A 207 4.13 -1.69 -15.92
CA PRO A 207 5.27 -2.29 -15.23
C PRO A 207 5.77 -3.57 -15.90
N SER A 208 7.09 -3.77 -15.89
CA SER A 208 7.73 -4.98 -16.40
C SER A 208 7.67 -6.13 -15.39
N ALA A 209 7.69 -5.80 -14.09
CA ALA A 209 7.61 -6.75 -12.98
C ALA A 209 7.07 -6.07 -11.71
N PHE A 210 6.97 -6.84 -10.61
CA PHE A 210 6.61 -6.37 -9.29
C PHE A 210 7.53 -6.97 -8.23
N PHE A 211 7.74 -6.26 -7.13
CA PHE A 211 8.35 -6.83 -5.94
C PHE A 211 7.33 -6.95 -4.80
N LYS A 212 7.58 -7.89 -3.89
CA LYS A 212 6.97 -7.91 -2.57
C LYS A 212 8.02 -8.33 -1.54
N ALA A 213 8.13 -7.57 -0.46
CA ALA A 213 9.02 -7.86 0.66
C ALA A 213 8.22 -7.87 1.96
N GLY A 214 8.37 -8.93 2.75
CA GLY A 214 7.77 -9.02 4.08
C GLY A 214 8.82 -8.72 5.15
N LEU A 215 8.48 -7.85 6.10
CA LEU A 215 9.26 -7.61 7.29
C LEU A 215 8.51 -8.18 8.50
N ARG A 216 9.26 -8.94 9.30
CA ARG A 216 8.82 -9.48 10.58
C ARG A 216 9.74 -8.96 11.67
N THR A 217 9.15 -8.58 12.79
CA THR A 217 9.85 -8.25 14.01
C THR A 217 9.83 -9.47 14.93
N ARG A 218 10.98 -9.98 15.35
CA ARG A 218 11.06 -11.03 16.38
C ARG A 218 11.39 -10.35 17.69
N ILE A 219 10.44 -10.30 18.64
CA ILE A 219 10.77 -10.03 20.03
C ILE A 219 11.51 -11.26 20.53
N THR A 220 12.81 -11.14 20.76
CA THR A 220 13.59 -12.14 21.49
C THR A 220 13.56 -11.75 22.95
N GLU A 221 12.91 -12.54 23.80
CA GLU A 221 13.16 -12.44 25.24
C GLU A 221 14.64 -12.71 25.49
N SER A 222 15.36 -11.72 26.00
CA SER A 222 16.69 -11.94 26.57
C SER A 222 16.51 -12.63 27.91
N SER A 223 16.72 -13.94 27.96
CA SER A 223 16.88 -14.68 29.20
C SER A 223 18.14 -14.19 29.92
N TRP A 224 17.95 -13.48 31.04
CA TRP A 224 18.95 -13.27 32.08
C TRP A 224 18.47 -13.96 33.35
#